data_AF-A0AA40A7H4-F1
#
_entry.id   AF-A0AA40A7H4-F1
#
_cell.length_a   1.000
_cell.length_b   1.000
_cell.length_c   1.000
_cell.angle_alpha   90.00
_cell.angle_beta   90.00
_cell.angle_gamma   90.00
#
_symmetry.space_group_name_H-M   'P 1'
#
loop_
_entity.id
_entity.type
_entity.pdbx_description
1 polymer ?
#
loop_
_entity_poly.entity_id
_entity_poly.type
_entity_poly.pdbx_seq_one_letter_code
_entity_poly.pdbx_strand_id
1 'polypeptide(L)'
;MKPDRIPGDELAEYRRDPPPAPSSGSKNEQEVERMKQQLDEWVTRNRGYLMSPDFLNLYRLPSISPLWGYDESYYRHCIVHELAAITQLGGRRLTPNEMALHLDAVSRAVVAKSYDRPIAIAATLFMINRGWKEYTFPFYQPTTERFNPHFFPRPSHPLLRGRIAAASWQGLRCGLYGGLGFLAYHVLAPKYHGLCDSQVIMALAMEPHLKGLRDDVAGTLERLSRTAGNRRSW
;
A
#
# COMPACT_ATOMS: atom_id res chain seq x y z
N MET A 1 13.02 48.06 12.64
CA MET A 1 11.69 47.57 13.00
C MET A 1 11.04 46.99 11.77
N LYS A 2 10.90 45.66 11.70
CA LYS A 2 10.08 45.00 10.67
C LYS A 2 8.62 45.15 11.12
N PRO A 3 7.69 45.57 10.26
CA PRO A 3 6.29 45.66 10.63
C PRO A 3 5.76 44.25 10.96
N ASP A 4 5.03 44.15 12.07
CA ASP A 4 4.34 42.95 12.50
C ASP A 4 3.38 42.48 11.40
N ARG A 5 3.54 41.23 10.95
CA ARG A 5 2.60 40.58 10.05
C ARG A 5 1.25 40.46 10.74
N ILE A 6 0.21 40.97 10.09
CA ILE A 6 -1.18 40.83 10.52
C ILE A 6 -1.53 39.32 10.54
N PRO A 7 -2.09 38.77 11.63
CA PRO A 7 -2.38 37.33 11.78
C PRO A 7 -3.40 36.72 10.80
N GLY A 8 -3.89 37.50 9.83
CA GLY A 8 -4.83 37.05 8.78
C GLY A 8 -4.19 36.81 7.42
N ASP A 9 -2.93 37.22 7.21
CA ASP A 9 -2.28 37.18 5.90
C ASP A 9 -1.61 35.83 5.60
N GLU A 10 -1.40 34.98 6.62
CA GLU A 10 -0.92 33.61 6.41
C GLU A 10 -1.94 32.79 5.63
N LEU A 11 -3.25 32.96 5.87
CA LEU A 11 -4.32 32.24 5.17
C LEU A 11 -4.44 32.61 3.67
N ALA A 12 -3.96 33.79 3.26
CA ALA A 12 -3.92 34.18 1.86
C ALA A 12 -2.88 33.38 1.07
N GLU A 13 -1.82 32.90 1.72
CA GLU A 13 -0.81 32.02 1.13
C GLU A 13 -1.32 30.58 0.93
N TYR A 14 -2.41 30.20 1.62
CA TYR A 14 -3.07 28.88 1.52
C TYR A 14 -4.07 28.76 0.36
N ARG A 15 -4.33 29.86 -0.37
CA ARG A 15 -5.36 29.96 -1.41
C ARG A 15 -4.77 29.91 -2.83
N ARG A 16 -3.81 29.02 -3.10
CA ARG A 16 -3.29 28.78 -4.46
C ARG A 16 -3.63 27.37 -4.92
N ASP A 17 -4.26 27.30 -6.08
CA ASP A 17 -4.90 26.10 -6.61
C ASP A 17 -3.93 24.92 -6.76
N PRO A 18 -4.35 23.70 -6.40
CA PRO A 18 -3.62 22.49 -6.76
C PRO A 18 -3.63 22.25 -8.27
N PRO A 19 -2.73 21.40 -8.79
CA PRO A 19 -2.66 21.08 -10.21
C PRO A 19 -3.99 20.48 -10.69
N PRO A 20 -4.36 20.71 -11.95
CA PRO A 20 -5.58 20.18 -12.53
C PRO A 20 -5.58 18.64 -12.55
N ALA A 21 -6.75 18.04 -12.27
CA ALA A 21 -6.91 16.58 -12.28
C ALA A 21 -6.77 15.98 -13.69
N PRO A 22 -6.48 14.66 -13.81
CA PRO A 22 -6.28 14.00 -15.10
C PRO A 22 -7.47 14.12 -16.04
N SER A 23 -7.25 14.55 -17.27
CA SER A 23 -8.25 14.44 -18.33
C SER A 23 -8.31 12.99 -18.83
N SER A 24 -9.44 12.32 -18.64
CA SER A 24 -9.68 10.98 -19.16
C SER A 24 -9.97 11.02 -20.66
N GLY A 25 -8.94 10.77 -21.47
CA GLY A 25 -9.03 10.62 -22.93
C GLY A 25 -7.63 10.43 -23.51
N SER A 26 -7.36 9.30 -24.15
CA SER A 26 -6.04 8.88 -24.60
C SER A 26 -5.50 9.68 -25.80
N LYS A 27 -4.21 10.07 -25.79
CA LYS A 27 -3.20 9.65 -26.80
C LYS A 27 -1.80 10.28 -26.74
N ASN A 28 -1.50 11.26 -25.90
CA ASN A 28 -0.20 11.91 -26.01
C ASN A 28 0.74 11.53 -24.86
N GLU A 29 1.84 10.85 -25.17
CA GLU A 29 3.03 10.85 -24.30
C GLU A 29 3.36 12.29 -23.88
N GLN A 30 3.13 13.27 -24.76
CA GLN A 30 3.24 14.70 -24.44
C GLN A 30 2.25 15.18 -23.36
N GLU A 31 1.04 14.64 -23.27
CA GLU A 31 0.10 14.98 -22.19
C GLU A 31 0.55 14.35 -20.87
N VAL A 32 0.96 13.09 -20.89
CA VAL A 32 1.55 12.43 -19.71
C VAL A 32 2.78 13.19 -19.23
N GLU A 33 3.63 13.64 -20.15
CA GLU A 33 4.83 14.39 -19.83
C GLU A 33 4.52 15.79 -19.32
N ARG A 34 3.53 16.48 -19.92
CA ARG A 34 3.02 17.75 -19.36
C ARG A 34 2.45 17.57 -17.96
N MET A 35 1.70 16.50 -17.71
CA MET A 35 1.14 16.21 -16.39
C MET A 35 2.24 15.91 -15.37
N LYS A 36 3.26 15.14 -15.75
CA LYS A 36 4.45 14.92 -14.91
C LYS A 36 5.17 16.23 -14.61
N GLN A 37 5.40 17.07 -15.62
CA GLN A 37 6.01 18.39 -15.44
C GLN A 37 5.18 19.28 -14.50
N GLN A 38 3.86 19.33 -14.68
CA GLN A 38 2.96 20.08 -13.80
C GLN A 38 2.98 19.54 -12.35
N LEU A 39 3.03 18.22 -12.20
CA LEU A 39 3.14 17.57 -10.90
C LEU A 39 4.49 17.89 -10.25
N ASP A 40 5.59 17.76 -10.98
CA ASP A 40 6.95 18.05 -10.50
C ASP A 40 7.11 19.53 -10.11
N GLU A 41 6.58 20.45 -10.91
CA GLU A 41 6.52 21.87 -10.59
C GLU A 41 5.69 22.12 -9.33
N TRP A 42 4.55 21.44 -9.18
CA TRP A 42 3.73 21.57 -7.99
C TRP A 42 4.44 20.99 -6.75
N VAL A 43 5.05 19.82 -6.85
CA VAL A 43 5.82 19.18 -5.77
C VAL A 43 7.00 20.07 -5.37
N THR A 44 7.73 20.60 -6.34
CA THR A 44 8.87 21.49 -6.10
C THR A 44 8.43 22.75 -5.38
N ARG A 45 7.33 23.38 -5.82
CA ARG A 45 6.76 24.57 -5.17
C ARG A 45 6.21 24.30 -3.77
N ASN A 46 5.64 23.12 -3.54
CA ASN A 46 5.04 22.74 -2.26
C ASN A 46 5.97 21.90 -1.38
N ARG A 47 7.27 21.80 -1.72
CA ARG A 47 8.22 20.96 -0.99
C ARG A 47 8.25 21.26 0.51
N GLY A 48 8.22 22.53 0.90
CA GLY A 48 8.17 22.92 2.32
C GLY A 48 6.94 22.41 3.06
N TYR A 49 5.78 22.44 2.40
CA TYR A 49 4.53 21.90 2.93
C TYR A 49 4.53 20.37 2.97
N LEU A 50 5.00 19.71 1.91
CA LEU A 50 5.08 18.25 1.84
C LEU A 50 6.05 17.65 2.87
N MET A 51 7.06 18.44 3.29
CA MET A 51 8.02 18.06 4.33
C MET A 51 7.63 18.58 5.72
N SER A 52 6.51 19.29 5.85
CA SER A 52 6.00 19.80 7.13
C SER A 52 5.40 18.77 8.08
N PRO A 53 4.96 17.56 7.67
CA PRO A 53 4.44 16.57 8.61
C PRO A 53 5.41 16.24 9.73
N ASP A 54 4.91 16.21 10.96
CA ASP A 54 5.68 15.77 12.11
C ASP A 54 5.72 14.25 12.17
N PHE A 55 6.68 13.67 11.45
CA PHE A 55 6.88 12.22 11.41
C PHE A 55 7.19 11.59 12.78
N LEU A 56 7.58 12.39 13.79
CA LEU A 56 7.87 11.85 15.13
C LEU A 56 6.61 11.48 15.90
N ASN A 57 5.51 12.19 15.63
CA ASN A 57 4.21 11.98 16.27
C ASN A 57 3.31 10.97 15.53
N LEU A 58 3.71 10.53 14.34
CA LEU A 58 3.01 9.49 13.58
C LEU A 58 3.40 8.08 14.03
N TYR A 59 2.57 7.09 13.66
CA TYR A 59 2.86 5.69 13.95
C TYR A 59 4.16 5.23 13.31
N ARG A 60 5.03 4.58 14.08
CA ARG A 60 6.32 4.14 13.57
C ARG A 60 6.23 2.77 12.94
N LEU A 61 7.01 2.56 11.89
CA LEU A 61 7.23 1.22 11.36
C LEU A 61 7.87 0.32 12.44
N PRO A 62 7.45 -0.95 12.51
CA PRO A 62 8.16 -1.96 13.28
C PRO A 62 9.64 -2.02 12.91
N SER A 63 10.51 -2.29 13.89
CA SER A 63 11.96 -2.41 13.66
C SER A 63 12.34 -3.52 12.67
N ILE A 64 11.47 -4.52 12.50
CA ILE A 64 11.65 -5.62 11.56
C ILE A 64 11.15 -5.33 10.15
N SER A 65 10.44 -4.22 9.92
CA SER A 65 9.85 -3.87 8.62
C SER A 65 10.86 -3.79 7.46
N PRO A 66 12.09 -3.28 7.65
CA PRO A 66 13.08 -3.24 6.57
C PRO A 66 13.48 -4.62 6.04
N LEU A 67 13.40 -5.68 6.86
CA LEU A 67 13.67 -7.06 6.43
C LEU A 67 12.71 -7.50 5.32
N TRP A 68 11.53 -6.90 5.29
CA TRP A 68 10.45 -7.19 4.36
C TRP A 68 10.28 -6.09 3.33
N GLY A 69 11.28 -5.22 3.11
CA GLY A 69 11.23 -4.15 2.10
C GLY A 69 10.32 -2.97 2.44
N TYR A 70 9.86 -2.86 3.69
CA TYR A 70 9.19 -1.68 4.22
C TYR A 70 10.21 -0.84 4.98
N ASP A 71 10.88 0.07 4.26
CA ASP A 71 11.83 0.99 4.85
C ASP A 71 11.18 2.35 5.19
N GLU A 72 11.93 3.16 5.94
CA GLU A 72 11.51 4.51 6.33
C GLU A 72 11.28 5.41 5.12
N SER A 73 12.03 5.22 4.02
CA SER A 73 11.83 5.98 2.77
C SER A 73 10.49 5.68 2.12
N TYR A 74 10.09 4.42 2.05
CA TYR A 74 8.81 3.96 1.55
C TYR A 74 7.67 4.50 2.40
N TYR A 75 7.80 4.41 3.73
CA TYR A 75 6.83 4.95 4.67
C TYR A 75 6.60 6.45 4.47
N ARG A 76 7.69 7.23 4.43
CA ARG A 76 7.62 8.68 4.15
C ARG A 76 7.04 8.97 2.78
N HIS A 77 7.42 8.20 1.77
CA HIS A 77 6.89 8.35 0.42
C HIS A 77 5.37 8.13 0.40
N CYS A 78 4.85 7.10 1.05
CA CYS A 78 3.41 6.85 1.15
C CYS A 78 2.67 8.01 1.84
N ILE A 79 3.21 8.54 2.94
CA ILE A 79 2.61 9.67 3.67
C ILE A 79 2.58 10.92 2.80
N VAL A 80 3.71 11.26 2.18
CA VAL A 80 3.82 12.45 1.31
C VAL A 80 2.93 12.32 0.08
N HIS A 81 2.88 11.12 -0.51
CA HIS A 81 2.02 10.82 -1.65
C HIS A 81 0.55 11.01 -1.28
N GLU A 82 0.11 10.49 -0.14
CA GLU A 82 -1.28 10.61 0.30
C GLU A 82 -1.63 12.06 0.65
N LEU A 83 -0.73 12.78 1.33
CA LEU A 83 -0.88 14.21 1.59
C LEU A 83 -1.01 15.00 0.29
N ALA A 84 -0.21 14.68 -0.72
CA ALA A 84 -0.28 15.32 -2.02
C ALA A 84 -1.61 15.02 -2.71
N ALA A 85 -2.03 13.75 -2.73
CA ALA A 85 -3.28 13.32 -3.34
C ALA A 85 -4.50 14.01 -2.71
N ILE A 86 -4.59 14.02 -1.37
CA ILE A 86 -5.72 14.64 -0.68
C ILE A 86 -5.72 16.17 -0.81
N THR A 87 -4.54 16.80 -0.84
CA THR A 87 -4.40 18.25 -1.10
C THR A 87 -4.86 18.60 -2.51
N GLN A 88 -4.55 17.75 -3.50
CA GLN A 88 -4.97 17.93 -4.88
C GLN A 88 -6.49 17.76 -5.04
N LEU A 89 -7.06 16.71 -4.43
CA LEU A 89 -8.50 16.47 -4.44
C LEU A 89 -9.27 17.55 -3.69
N GLY A 90 -8.75 18.01 -2.56
CA GLY A 90 -9.37 19.04 -1.72
C GLY A 90 -9.32 20.44 -2.33
N GLY A 91 -8.54 20.69 -3.39
CA GLY A 91 -8.49 22.04 -3.96
C GLY A 91 -7.70 23.05 -3.12
N ARG A 92 -7.15 22.64 -1.98
CA ARG A 92 -6.49 23.52 -1.00
C ARG A 92 -5.51 22.75 -0.14
N ARG A 93 -4.59 23.49 0.50
CA ARG A 93 -3.77 22.96 1.60
C ARG A 93 -4.64 22.59 2.81
N LEU A 94 -4.26 21.52 3.49
CA LEU A 94 -4.93 21.07 4.70
C LEU A 94 -4.56 22.00 5.85
N THR A 95 -5.51 22.26 6.74
CA THR A 95 -5.20 22.93 8.01
C THR A 95 -4.31 22.01 8.86
N PRO A 96 -3.51 22.54 9.80
CA PRO A 96 -2.64 21.72 10.63
C PRO A 96 -3.38 20.59 11.37
N ASN A 97 -4.61 20.87 11.83
CA ASN A 97 -5.45 19.88 12.51
C ASN A 97 -5.96 18.80 11.54
N GLU A 98 -6.46 19.18 10.36
CA GLU A 98 -6.89 18.21 9.34
C GLU A 98 -5.72 17.34 8.87
N MET A 99 -4.54 17.95 8.68
CA MET A 99 -3.33 17.25 8.28
C MET A 99 -2.92 16.23 9.35
N ALA A 100 -2.87 16.62 10.63
CA ALA A 100 -2.50 15.70 11.71
C ALA A 100 -3.46 14.50 11.79
N LEU A 101 -4.78 14.74 11.75
CA LEU A 101 -5.78 13.68 11.83
C LEU A 101 -5.75 12.75 10.60
N HIS A 102 -5.60 13.32 9.41
CA HIS A 102 -5.53 12.53 8.19
C HIS A 102 -4.26 11.69 8.16
N LEU A 103 -3.10 12.28 8.45
CA LEU A 103 -1.82 11.57 8.45
C LEU A 103 -1.72 10.53 9.57
N ASP A 104 -2.38 10.73 10.70
CA ASP A 104 -2.54 9.70 11.73
C ASP A 104 -3.21 8.44 11.16
N ALA A 105 -4.35 8.60 10.47
CA ALA A 105 -5.04 7.49 9.83
C ALA A 105 -4.18 6.81 8.75
N VAL A 106 -3.49 7.60 7.92
CA VAL A 106 -2.61 7.10 6.86
C VAL A 106 -1.44 6.32 7.45
N SER A 107 -0.78 6.85 8.48
CA SER A 107 0.36 6.19 9.13
C SER A 107 -0.03 4.83 9.71
N ARG A 108 -1.20 4.72 10.36
CA ARG A 108 -1.74 3.43 10.83
C ARG A 108 -1.95 2.45 9.68
N ALA A 109 -2.52 2.90 8.57
CA ALA A 109 -2.75 2.05 7.40
C ALA A 109 -1.42 1.56 6.79
N VAL A 110 -0.40 2.42 6.66
CA VAL A 110 0.92 2.01 6.13
C VAL A 110 1.63 1.03 7.08
N VAL A 111 1.55 1.27 8.40
CA VAL A 111 2.09 0.34 9.39
C VAL A 111 1.38 -1.01 9.32
N ALA A 112 0.04 -1.02 9.19
CA ALA A 112 -0.73 -2.26 8.99
C ALA A 112 -0.29 -3.00 7.72
N LYS A 113 -0.11 -2.29 6.60
CA LYS A 113 0.39 -2.87 5.33
C LYS A 113 1.73 -3.57 5.52
N SER A 114 2.62 -3.07 6.38
CA SER A 114 3.94 -3.68 6.62
C SER A 114 3.89 -5.10 7.21
N TYR A 115 2.74 -5.51 7.74
CA TYR A 115 2.53 -6.86 8.26
C TYR A 115 2.08 -7.89 7.22
N ASP A 116 1.84 -7.49 5.97
CA ASP A 116 1.33 -8.39 4.93
C ASP A 116 2.24 -9.61 4.67
N ARG A 117 3.54 -9.38 4.51
CA ARG A 117 4.59 -10.38 4.27
C ARG A 117 4.81 -11.30 5.47
N PRO A 118 5.03 -10.82 6.70
CA PRO A 118 5.18 -11.72 7.83
C PRO A 118 3.92 -12.55 8.10
N ILE A 119 2.71 -12.01 7.89
CA ILE A 119 1.47 -12.79 7.98
C ILE A 119 1.44 -13.89 6.91
N ALA A 120 1.79 -13.58 5.66
CA ALA A 120 1.82 -14.56 4.58
C ALA A 120 2.85 -15.68 4.83
N ILE A 121 4.04 -15.33 5.34
CA ILE A 121 5.07 -16.29 5.73
C ILE A 121 4.57 -17.16 6.88
N ALA A 122 4.00 -16.57 7.93
CA ALA A 122 3.46 -17.30 9.06
C ALA A 122 2.35 -18.28 8.64
N ALA A 123 1.44 -17.85 7.77
CA ALA A 123 0.40 -18.70 7.21
C ALA A 123 0.98 -19.86 6.39
N THR A 124 2.01 -19.60 5.59
CA THR A 124 2.70 -20.63 4.80
C THR A 124 3.40 -21.66 5.70
N LEU A 125 4.13 -21.19 6.71
CA LEU A 125 4.80 -22.04 7.70
C LEU A 125 3.79 -22.87 8.50
N PHE A 126 2.66 -22.27 8.87
CA PHE A 126 1.57 -22.98 9.54
C PHE A 126 1.03 -24.13 8.68
N MET A 127 0.79 -23.90 7.39
CA MET A 127 0.33 -24.93 6.45
C MET A 127 1.37 -26.04 6.25
N ILE A 128 2.65 -25.68 6.17
CA ILE A 128 3.76 -26.64 6.13
C ILE A 128 3.80 -27.49 7.42
N ASN A 129 3.71 -26.85 8.58
CA ASN A 129 3.79 -27.55 9.87
C ASN A 129 2.61 -28.51 10.07
N ARG A 130 1.39 -28.11 9.68
CA ARG A 130 0.17 -28.90 9.87
C ARG A 130 0.24 -30.30 9.25
N GLY A 131 0.79 -30.43 8.05
CA GLY A 131 0.91 -31.74 7.40
C GLY A 131 2.26 -32.44 7.59
N TRP A 132 3.22 -31.85 8.35
CA TRP A 132 4.65 -32.20 8.29
C TRP A 132 4.94 -33.70 8.45
N LYS A 133 4.26 -34.33 9.42
CA LYS A 133 4.42 -35.76 9.75
C LYS A 133 3.86 -36.70 8.69
N GLU A 134 2.82 -36.27 7.98
CA GLU A 134 2.06 -37.09 7.03
C GLU A 134 2.55 -36.95 5.58
N TYR A 135 3.59 -36.14 5.34
CA TYR A 135 4.07 -35.82 3.98
C TYR A 135 2.94 -35.33 3.05
N THR A 136 1.95 -34.62 3.60
CA THR A 136 0.84 -34.04 2.83
C THR A 136 1.38 -32.96 1.87
N PHE A 137 1.08 -33.09 0.58
CA PHE A 137 1.35 -32.05 -0.41
C PHE A 137 0.07 -31.25 -0.68
N PRO A 138 0.18 -30.03 -1.24
CA PRO A 138 -0.98 -29.15 -1.45
C PRO A 138 -2.11 -29.77 -2.30
N PHE A 139 -1.75 -30.59 -3.29
CA PHE A 139 -2.69 -31.22 -4.22
C PHE A 139 -2.58 -32.75 -4.28
N TYR A 140 -1.78 -33.34 -3.39
CA TYR A 140 -1.51 -34.78 -3.40
C TYR A 140 -1.33 -35.29 -1.98
N GLN A 141 -2.04 -36.35 -1.64
CA GLN A 141 -1.88 -37.05 -0.38
C GLN A 141 -1.27 -38.41 -0.65
N PRO A 142 -0.01 -38.64 -0.23
CA PRO A 142 0.60 -39.94 -0.42
C PRO A 142 -0.15 -40.99 0.40
N THR A 143 -0.57 -42.08 -0.24
CA THR A 143 -1.13 -43.23 0.46
C THR A 143 0.01 -43.94 1.20
N THR A 144 -0.20 -44.23 2.49
CA THR A 144 0.81 -44.86 3.38
C THR A 144 1.34 -46.18 2.84
N GLU A 145 0.53 -46.93 2.07
CA GLU A 145 0.94 -48.21 1.48
C GLU A 145 1.97 -48.08 0.36
N ARG A 146 1.98 -46.96 -0.38
CA ARG A 146 2.80 -46.78 -1.59
C ARG A 146 3.94 -45.78 -1.42
N PHE A 147 3.85 -44.93 -0.41
CA PHE A 147 4.82 -43.87 -0.19
C PHE A 147 5.86 -44.28 0.85
N ASN A 148 7.13 -44.33 0.44
CA ASN A 148 8.26 -44.56 1.34
C ASN A 148 9.19 -43.34 1.31
N PRO A 149 9.33 -42.58 2.42
CA PRO A 149 10.13 -41.35 2.46
C PRO A 149 11.64 -41.61 2.30
N HIS A 150 12.11 -42.86 2.42
CA HIS A 150 13.52 -43.20 2.25
C HIS A 150 13.95 -43.39 0.79
N PHE A 151 13.04 -43.26 -0.17
CA PHE A 151 13.35 -43.33 -1.60
C PHE A 151 12.75 -42.12 -2.32
N PHE A 152 13.59 -41.38 -3.06
CA PHE A 152 13.17 -40.24 -3.87
C PHE A 152 13.57 -40.45 -5.34
N PRO A 153 12.69 -40.23 -6.33
CA PRO A 153 11.26 -39.90 -6.19
C PRO A 153 10.37 -41.15 -6.06
N ARG A 154 10.87 -42.36 -6.31
CA ARG A 154 10.11 -43.61 -6.16
C ARG A 154 10.99 -44.81 -5.82
N PRO A 155 10.47 -45.84 -5.12
CA PRO A 155 11.26 -47.02 -4.73
C PRO A 155 11.82 -47.83 -5.90
N SER A 156 11.12 -47.88 -7.04
CA SER A 156 11.56 -48.64 -8.23
C SER A 156 12.73 -47.99 -8.99
N HIS A 157 12.87 -46.67 -8.89
CA HIS A 157 13.95 -45.90 -9.51
C HIS A 157 14.43 -44.79 -8.56
N PRO A 158 15.13 -45.15 -7.47
CA PRO A 158 15.53 -44.18 -6.46
C PRO A 158 16.79 -43.44 -6.92
N LEU A 159 16.67 -42.13 -7.12
CA LEU A 159 17.80 -41.22 -7.34
C LEU A 159 18.54 -40.96 -6.03
N LEU A 160 17.79 -40.82 -4.92
CA LEU A 160 18.34 -40.60 -3.58
C LEU A 160 17.75 -41.64 -2.62
N ARG A 161 18.52 -41.99 -1.58
CA ARG A 161 18.14 -42.99 -0.57
C ARG A 161 18.38 -42.49 0.86
N GLY A 162 17.66 -43.08 1.81
CA GLY A 162 17.87 -42.89 3.24
C GLY A 162 17.43 -41.51 3.73
N ARG A 163 18.26 -40.86 4.57
CA ARG A 163 17.94 -39.55 5.17
C ARG A 163 17.92 -38.42 4.15
N ILE A 164 18.78 -38.49 3.14
CA ILE A 164 18.85 -37.48 2.07
C ILE A 164 17.54 -37.50 1.26
N ALA A 165 17.00 -38.68 0.95
CA ALA A 165 15.71 -38.80 0.28
C ALA A 165 14.56 -38.17 1.08
N ALA A 166 14.50 -38.43 2.39
CA ALA A 166 13.49 -37.84 3.27
C ALA A 166 13.61 -36.31 3.33
N ALA A 167 14.83 -35.79 3.41
CA ALA A 167 15.11 -34.35 3.35
C ALA A 167 14.69 -33.75 1.99
N SER A 168 14.94 -34.44 0.88
CA SER A 168 14.50 -34.01 -0.45
C SER A 168 12.99 -33.94 -0.59
N TRP A 169 12.25 -34.90 -0.02
CA TRP A 169 10.78 -34.84 0.02
C TRP A 169 10.28 -33.63 0.80
N GLN A 170 10.86 -33.36 1.98
CA GLN A 170 10.51 -32.18 2.77
C GLN A 170 10.91 -30.88 2.04
N GLY A 171 12.06 -30.86 1.36
CA GLY A 171 12.50 -29.73 0.55
C GLY A 171 11.55 -29.44 -0.62
N LEU A 172 11.18 -30.47 -1.39
CA LEU A 172 10.18 -30.35 -2.46
C LEU A 172 8.87 -29.79 -1.93
N ARG A 173 8.42 -30.30 -0.78
CA ARG A 173 7.20 -29.85 -0.13
C ARG A 173 7.29 -28.39 0.31
N CYS A 174 8.36 -28.00 1.00
CA CYS A 174 8.60 -26.61 1.37
C CYS A 174 8.61 -25.69 0.14
N GLY A 175 9.21 -26.14 -0.97
CA GLY A 175 9.17 -25.43 -2.25
C GLY A 175 7.76 -25.28 -2.80
N LEU A 176 6.94 -26.33 -2.77
CA LEU A 176 5.55 -26.28 -3.26
C LEU A 176 4.66 -25.38 -2.41
N TYR A 177 4.70 -25.51 -1.08
CA TYR A 177 3.94 -24.62 -0.20
C TYR A 177 4.47 -23.19 -0.25
N GLY A 178 5.78 -22.99 -0.36
CA GLY A 178 6.40 -21.68 -0.54
C GLY A 178 5.94 -21.01 -1.83
N GLY A 179 5.97 -21.72 -2.96
CA GLY A 179 5.49 -21.23 -4.25
C GLY A 179 3.99 -20.90 -4.25
N LEU A 180 3.16 -21.76 -3.65
CA LEU A 180 1.73 -21.48 -3.50
C LEU A 180 1.46 -20.32 -2.54
N GLY A 181 2.21 -20.22 -1.44
CA GLY A 181 2.13 -19.10 -0.51
C GLY A 181 2.49 -17.78 -1.19
N PHE A 182 3.54 -17.77 -2.02
CA PHE A 182 3.94 -16.62 -2.83
C PHE A 182 2.88 -16.23 -3.86
N LEU A 183 2.28 -17.20 -4.56
CA LEU A 183 1.19 -16.96 -5.49
C LEU A 183 -0.04 -16.40 -4.78
N ALA A 184 -0.42 -17.01 -3.65
CA ALA A 184 -1.55 -16.57 -2.83
C ALA A 184 -1.32 -15.15 -2.29
N TYR A 185 -0.09 -14.83 -1.87
CA TYR A 185 0.29 -13.47 -1.48
C TYR A 185 0.03 -12.47 -2.60
N HIS A 186 0.43 -12.74 -3.85
CA HIS A 186 0.19 -11.82 -4.96
C HIS A 186 -1.30 -11.59 -5.26
N VAL A 187 -2.15 -12.58 -4.98
CA VAL A 187 -3.61 -12.47 -5.17
C VAL A 187 -4.29 -11.76 -3.99
N LEU A 188 -3.80 -11.99 -2.77
CA LEU A 188 -4.43 -11.51 -1.53
C LEU A 188 -3.88 -10.15 -1.05
N ALA A 189 -2.60 -9.86 -1.29
CA ALA A 189 -1.97 -8.62 -0.84
C ALA A 189 -2.66 -7.36 -1.37
N PRO A 190 -3.08 -7.25 -2.66
CA PRO A 190 -3.82 -6.09 -3.12
C PRO A 190 -5.16 -5.90 -2.38
N LYS A 191 -5.84 -6.99 -2.03
CA LYS A 191 -7.09 -6.95 -1.26
C LYS A 191 -6.84 -6.49 0.18
N TYR A 192 -5.79 -7.01 0.80
CA TYR A 192 -5.38 -6.60 2.14
C TYR A 192 -4.98 -5.12 2.18
N HIS A 193 -4.20 -4.66 1.20
CA HIS A 193 -3.83 -3.24 1.09
C HIS A 193 -5.07 -2.36 0.90
N GLY A 194 -6.03 -2.78 0.07
CA GLY A 194 -7.31 -2.07 -0.09
C GLY A 194 -8.15 -2.04 1.20
N LEU A 195 -8.10 -3.08 2.02
CA LEU A 195 -8.74 -3.07 3.34
C LEU A 195 -8.06 -2.06 4.28
N CYS A 196 -6.72 -1.99 4.29
CA CYS A 196 -5.99 -0.97 5.04
C CYS A 196 -6.34 0.45 4.56
N ASP A 197 -6.42 0.65 3.24
CA ASP A 197 -6.78 1.96 2.66
C ASP A 197 -8.22 2.36 2.97
N SER A 198 -9.13 1.39 3.06
CA SER A 198 -10.51 1.69 3.47
C SER A 198 -10.60 2.26 4.88
N GLN A 199 -9.64 1.97 5.77
CA GLN A 199 -9.57 2.59 7.11
C GLN A 199 -9.28 4.09 7.02
N VAL A 200 -8.48 4.54 6.06
CA VAL A 200 -8.22 5.97 5.82
C VAL A 200 -9.50 6.66 5.35
N ILE A 201 -10.21 6.04 4.41
CA ILE A 201 -11.49 6.56 3.91
C ILE A 201 -12.53 6.61 5.04
N MET A 202 -12.61 5.58 5.88
CA MET A 202 -13.52 5.55 7.02
C MET A 202 -13.16 6.60 8.06
N ALA A 203 -11.88 6.82 8.35
CA ALA A 203 -11.44 7.91 9.21
C ALA A 203 -11.86 9.27 8.64
N LEU A 204 -11.65 9.50 7.35
CA LEU A 204 -12.11 10.71 6.66
C LEU A 204 -13.65 10.88 6.71
N ALA A 205 -14.38 9.78 6.61
CA ALA A 205 -15.84 9.80 6.63
C ALA A 205 -16.42 10.07 8.02
N MET A 206 -15.82 9.50 9.06
CA MET A 206 -16.36 9.53 10.43
C MET A 206 -15.88 10.74 11.24
N GLU A 207 -14.71 11.31 10.94
CA GLU A 207 -14.15 12.41 11.72
C GLU A 207 -14.90 13.75 11.49
N PRO A 208 -15.53 14.33 12.53
CA PRO A 208 -16.26 15.59 12.39
C PRO A 208 -15.37 16.75 11.96
N HIS A 209 -14.11 16.76 12.42
CA HIS A 209 -13.12 17.78 12.11
C HIS A 209 -12.67 17.78 10.65
N LEU A 210 -12.87 16.66 9.93
CA LEU A 210 -12.53 16.52 8.52
C LEU A 210 -13.72 16.81 7.59
N LYS A 211 -14.85 17.26 8.13
CA LYS A 211 -16.05 17.56 7.33
C LYS A 211 -15.77 18.55 6.20
N GLY A 212 -15.05 19.64 6.48
CA GLY A 212 -14.71 20.65 5.47
C GLY A 212 -13.93 20.03 4.30
N LEU A 213 -12.85 19.30 4.62
CA LEU A 213 -12.07 18.57 3.63
C LEU A 213 -12.91 17.58 2.80
N ARG A 214 -13.81 16.83 3.45
CA ARG A 214 -14.69 15.89 2.77
C ARG A 214 -15.62 16.60 1.78
N ASP A 215 -16.19 17.74 2.17
CA ASP A 215 -17.08 18.52 1.33
C ASP A 215 -16.32 19.11 0.12
N ASP A 216 -15.07 19.55 0.33
CA ASP A 216 -14.20 20.04 -0.73
C ASP A 216 -13.86 18.93 -1.75
N VAL A 217 -13.49 17.74 -1.26
CA VAL A 217 -13.20 16.57 -2.09
C VAL A 217 -14.45 16.15 -2.88
N ALA A 218 -15.62 16.12 -2.23
CA ALA A 218 -16.88 15.79 -2.89
C ALA A 218 -17.19 16.78 -4.03
N GLY A 219 -17.01 18.08 -3.78
CA GLY A 219 -17.20 19.13 -4.80
C GLY A 219 -16.23 19.01 -5.97
N THR A 220 -14.97 18.61 -5.73
CA THR A 220 -14.01 18.33 -6.80
C THR A 220 -14.41 17.11 -7.62
N LEU A 221 -14.81 16.01 -6.97
CA LEU A 221 -15.26 14.79 -7.65
C LEU A 221 -16.51 15.05 -8.51
N GLU A 222 -17.44 15.86 -8.03
CA GLU A 222 -18.62 16.25 -8.79
C GLU A 222 -18.26 17.09 -10.03
N ARG A 223 -17.31 18.03 -9.90
CA ARG A 223 -16.81 18.80 -11.05
C ARG A 223 -16.15 17.91 -12.10
N LEU A 224 -15.39 16.90 -11.66
CA LEU A 224 -14.74 15.94 -12.56
C LEU A 224 -15.76 15.04 -13.24
N SER A 225 -16.77 14.54 -12.51
CA SER A 225 -17.81 13.69 -13.07
C SER A 225 -18.66 14.42 -14.11
N ARG A 226 -19.03 15.68 -13.87
CA ARG A 226 -19.75 16.54 -14.84
C ARG A 226 -18.92 16.77 -16.10
N THR A 227 -17.62 17.05 -15.96
CA THR A 227 -16.71 17.27 -17.09
C THR A 227 -16.55 16.01 -17.94
N ALA A 228 -16.51 14.83 -17.30
CA ALA A 228 -16.44 13.55 -17.99
C ALA A 228 -17.77 13.20 -18.70
N GLY A 229 -18.92 13.51 -18.08
CA GLY A 229 -20.24 13.29 -18.65
C GLY A 229 -20.47 14.09 -19.95
N ASN A 230 -20.10 15.38 -19.95
CA ASN A 230 -20.22 16.25 -21.12
C ASN A 230 -19.36 15.83 -22.33
N ARG A 231 -18.33 14.99 -22.13
CA ARG A 231 -17.48 14.49 -23.23
C ARG A 231 -18.02 13.24 -23.92
N ARG A 232 -18.98 12.52 -23.33
CA ARG A 232 -19.54 11.30 -23.93
C ARG A 232 -20.71 11.55 -24.88
N SER A 233 -21.16 12.80 -25.01
CA SER A 233 -22.30 13.20 -25.83
C SER A 233 -21.92 13.72 -27.24
N TRP A 234 -20.70 13.47 -27.71
CA TRP A 234 -20.21 13.86 -29.03
C TRP A 234 -19.69 12.64 -29.79
#